data_AF-A0A2V7YM96-F1
#
_entry.id   AF-A0A2V7YM96-F1
#
_cell.length_a   1.000
_cell.length_b   1.000
_cell.length_c   1.000
_cell.angle_alpha   90.00
_cell.angle_beta   90.00
_cell.angle_gamma   90.00
#
_symmetry.space_group_name_H-M   'P 1'
#
loop_
_entity.id
_entity.type
_entity.pdbx_description
1 polymer ?
#
loop_
_entity_poly.entity_id
_entity_poly.type
_entity_poly.pdbx_seq_one_letter_code
_entity_poly.pdbx_strand_id
1 'polypeptide(L)'
;MPDRDESTAAAPIPRIDPASWEEGEGFRETLLLHFSDPEANITLRRLGDLFFNLSLMGAESWPHHPEGETRAELRAALADLRHLEGFLGAVGREHEVSSLSSADEALSEFAGRQALELSHIADEIEAALGAGA
;
A
#
# COMPACT_ATOMS: atom_id res chain seq x y z
N MET A 1 -13.32 -31.65 -6.43
CA MET A 1 -13.44 -30.23 -6.01
C MET A 1 -14.69 -29.69 -6.67
N PRO A 2 -15.58 -28.98 -5.95
CA PRO A 2 -16.68 -28.30 -6.62
C PRO A 2 -16.09 -27.21 -7.53
N ASP A 3 -16.71 -27.03 -8.71
CA ASP A 3 -16.45 -25.91 -9.62
C ASP A 3 -16.56 -24.60 -8.85
N ARG A 4 -15.46 -23.83 -8.78
CA ARG A 4 -15.46 -22.44 -8.28
C ARG A 4 -15.88 -21.48 -9.39
N ASP A 5 -16.92 -21.84 -10.13
CA ASP A 5 -17.42 -21.06 -11.27
C ASP A 5 -18.70 -20.30 -10.92
N GLU A 6 -18.88 -19.98 -9.64
CA GLU A 6 -19.68 -18.83 -9.24
C GLU A 6 -18.71 -17.65 -9.11
N SER A 7 -18.55 -16.90 -10.21
CA SER A 7 -17.88 -15.61 -10.21
C SER A 7 -18.61 -14.64 -9.26
N THR A 8 -18.33 -14.73 -7.97
CA THR A 8 -18.60 -13.65 -7.03
C THR A 8 -17.75 -12.46 -7.47
N ALA A 9 -18.39 -11.29 -7.62
CA ALA A 9 -17.69 -10.06 -7.97
C ALA A 9 -16.50 -9.87 -7.02
N ALA A 10 -15.33 -9.56 -7.57
CA ALA A 10 -14.13 -9.36 -6.78
C ALA A 10 -14.37 -8.35 -5.66
N ALA A 11 -13.72 -8.55 -4.51
CA ALA A 11 -13.77 -7.60 -3.41
C ALA A 11 -13.41 -6.18 -3.91
N PRO A 12 -14.23 -5.16 -3.62
CA PRO A 12 -13.94 -3.81 -4.09
C PRO A 12 -12.70 -3.25 -3.39
N ILE A 13 -11.84 -2.59 -4.15
CA ILE A 13 -10.75 -1.77 -3.61
C ILE A 13 -11.35 -0.42 -3.22
N PRO A 14 -11.24 0.01 -1.94
CA PRO A 14 -11.81 1.27 -1.51
C PRO A 14 -11.06 2.45 -2.12
N ARG A 15 -11.78 3.56 -2.29
CA ARG A 15 -11.16 4.85 -2.61
C ARG A 15 -10.81 5.54 -1.29
N ILE A 16 -9.52 5.76 -1.06
CA ILE A 16 -9.01 6.48 0.12
C ILE A 16 -9.06 7.99 -0.15
N ASP A 17 -9.64 8.74 0.78
CA ASP A 17 -9.57 10.21 0.80
C ASP A 17 -8.32 10.64 1.59
N PRO A 18 -7.37 11.39 0.99
CA PRO A 18 -6.20 11.88 1.72
C PRO A 18 -6.53 12.73 2.96
N ALA A 19 -7.72 13.35 3.03
CA ALA A 19 -8.14 14.12 4.19
C ALA A 19 -8.62 13.26 5.37
N SER A 20 -8.92 11.98 5.15
CA SER A 20 -9.32 10.99 6.15
C SER A 20 -8.56 9.68 5.94
N TRP A 21 -7.26 9.78 5.65
CA TRP A 21 -6.42 8.66 5.27
C TRP A 21 -6.37 7.57 6.36
N GLU A 22 -6.55 7.96 7.64
CA GLU A 22 -6.60 7.05 8.78
C GLU A 22 -7.79 6.07 8.72
N GLU A 23 -8.84 6.38 7.95
CA GLU A 23 -9.96 5.45 7.72
C GLU A 23 -9.55 4.27 6.82
N GLY A 24 -8.44 4.40 6.10
CA GLY A 24 -7.84 3.36 5.28
C GLY A 24 -6.69 2.61 5.95
N GLU A 25 -6.43 2.85 7.24
CA GLU A 25 -5.32 2.21 7.96
C GLU A 25 -5.51 0.71 8.21
N GLY A 26 -4.41 0.01 8.44
CA GLY A 26 -4.38 -1.44 8.68
C GLY A 26 -3.48 -2.20 7.70
N PHE A 27 -4.06 -3.08 6.88
CA PHE A 27 -3.30 -3.83 5.89
C PHE A 27 -3.23 -3.09 4.56
N ARG A 28 -2.05 -3.06 3.94
CA ARG A 28 -1.85 -2.43 2.62
C ARG A 28 -2.81 -3.01 1.56
N GLU A 29 -3.38 -2.16 0.73
CA GLU A 29 -4.27 -2.58 -0.37
C GLU A 29 -3.60 -3.54 -1.36
N THR A 30 -2.30 -3.38 -1.59
CA THR A 30 -1.49 -4.28 -2.42
C THR A 30 -1.43 -5.71 -1.87
N LEU A 31 -1.58 -5.89 -0.55
CA LEU A 31 -1.74 -7.21 0.07
C LEU A 31 -3.18 -7.71 -0.10
N LEU A 32 -4.16 -6.85 0.21
CA LEU A 32 -5.58 -7.21 0.16
C LEU A 32 -6.05 -7.56 -1.27
N LEU A 33 -5.38 -7.05 -2.31
CA LEU A 33 -5.59 -7.41 -3.71
C LEU A 33 -5.55 -8.93 -3.95
N HIS A 34 -4.76 -9.68 -3.18
CA HIS A 34 -4.64 -11.13 -3.34
C HIS A 34 -5.82 -11.92 -2.76
N PHE A 35 -6.72 -11.27 -2.03
CA PHE A 35 -7.91 -11.88 -1.44
C PHE A 35 -9.14 -11.47 -2.24
N SER A 36 -9.36 -12.17 -3.36
CA SER A 36 -10.46 -11.88 -4.29
C SER A 36 -11.83 -12.26 -3.74
N ASP A 37 -11.88 -13.21 -2.80
CA ASP A 37 -13.10 -13.57 -2.08
C ASP A 37 -13.57 -12.38 -1.20
N PRO A 38 -14.78 -11.84 -1.43
CA PRO A 38 -15.25 -10.65 -0.73
C PRO A 38 -15.34 -10.83 0.79
N GLU A 39 -15.74 -12.02 1.26
CA GLU A 39 -15.91 -12.26 2.69
C GLU A 39 -14.56 -12.32 3.41
N ALA A 40 -13.58 -13.00 2.82
CA ALA A 40 -12.21 -13.03 3.32
C ALA A 40 -11.59 -11.62 3.32
N ASN A 41 -11.77 -10.86 2.23
CA ASN A 41 -11.25 -9.50 2.11
C ASN A 41 -11.83 -8.58 3.20
N ILE A 42 -13.16 -8.57 3.36
CA ILE A 42 -13.85 -7.78 4.40
C ILE A 42 -13.39 -8.20 5.81
N THR A 43 -13.18 -9.49 6.03
CA THR A 43 -12.70 -10.01 7.33
C THR A 43 -11.31 -9.47 7.66
N LEU A 44 -10.39 -9.45 6.68
CA LEU A 44 -9.05 -8.90 6.85
C LEU A 44 -9.07 -7.40 7.12
N ARG A 45 -9.95 -6.66 6.43
CA ARG A 45 -10.14 -5.21 6.69
C ARG A 45 -10.58 -4.96 8.11
N ARG A 46 -11.63 -5.63 8.57
CA ARG A 46 -12.12 -5.52 9.96
C ARG A 46 -11.05 -5.89 10.99
N LEU A 47 -10.18 -6.84 10.67
CA LEU A 47 -9.05 -7.19 11.52
C LEU A 47 -8.01 -6.06 11.56
N GLY A 48 -7.70 -5.46 10.41
CA GLY A 48 -6.85 -4.27 10.32
C GLY A 48 -7.39 -3.12 11.16
N ASP A 49 -8.67 -2.79 11.00
CA ASP A 49 -9.36 -1.76 11.78
C ASP A 49 -9.27 -2.03 13.28
N LEU A 50 -9.53 -3.27 13.69
CA LEU A 50 -9.44 -3.68 15.09
C LEU A 50 -8.02 -3.49 15.63
N PHE A 51 -7.01 -3.93 14.88
CA PHE A 51 -5.61 -3.80 15.28
C PHE A 51 -5.18 -2.34 15.41
N PHE A 52 -5.54 -1.50 14.42
CA PHE A 52 -5.26 -0.07 14.44
C PHE A 52 -5.92 0.60 15.65
N ASN A 53 -7.21 0.35 15.90
CA ASN A 53 -7.91 0.90 17.06
C ASN A 53 -7.29 0.48 18.40
N LEU A 54 -6.90 -0.80 18.54
CA LEU A 54 -6.20 -1.28 19.74
C LEU A 54 -4.85 -0.60 19.93
N SER A 55 -4.12 -0.31 18.83
CA SER A 55 -2.85 0.41 18.89
C SER A 55 -3.02 1.84 19.44
N LEU A 56 -4.07 2.55 19.00
CA LEU A 56 -4.41 3.88 19.48
C LEU A 56 -4.80 3.88 20.96
N MET A 57 -5.58 2.89 21.40
CA MET A 57 -5.94 2.75 22.82
C MET A 57 -4.71 2.55 23.73
N GLY A 58 -3.64 1.96 23.20
CA GLY A 58 -2.39 1.74 23.91
C GLY A 58 -1.33 2.81 23.69
N ALA A 59 -1.61 3.85 22.89
CA ALA A 59 -0.62 4.82 22.41
C ALA A 59 0.27 5.40 23.53
N GLU A 60 -0.34 5.85 24.63
CA GLU A 60 0.37 6.44 25.77
C GLU A 60 1.26 5.45 26.56
N SER A 61 1.09 4.14 26.35
CA SER A 61 1.87 3.10 27.03
C SER A 61 3.10 2.66 26.22
N TRP A 62 3.21 3.07 24.96
CA TRP A 62 4.37 2.72 24.13
C TRP A 62 5.55 3.64 24.42
N PRO A 63 6.79 3.12 24.34
CA PRO A 63 7.96 3.96 24.46
C PRO A 63 8.03 4.96 23.31
N HIS A 64 8.49 6.18 23.60
CA HIS A 64 8.78 7.16 22.56
C HIS A 64 9.84 6.66 21.58
N HIS A 65 9.73 7.11 20.34
CA HIS A 65 10.74 6.86 19.33
C HIS A 65 12.06 7.55 19.71
N PRO A 66 13.20 6.82 19.81
CA PRO A 66 14.48 7.40 20.24
C PRO A 66 14.97 8.58 19.39
N GLU A 67 14.52 8.60 18.14
CA GLU A 67 14.92 9.55 17.10
C GLU A 67 13.91 10.70 16.90
N GLY A 68 12.85 10.73 17.73
CA GLY A 68 11.73 11.66 17.67
C GLY A 68 10.59 11.20 16.74
N GLU A 69 9.36 11.54 17.12
CA GLU A 69 8.13 11.10 16.42
C GLU A 69 8.12 11.50 14.94
N THR A 70 8.39 12.77 14.62
CA THR A 70 8.40 13.26 13.22
C THR A 70 9.38 12.50 12.33
N ARG A 71 10.54 12.10 12.86
CA ARG A 71 11.52 11.32 12.09
C ARG A 71 11.02 9.89 11.87
N ALA A 72 10.43 9.29 12.91
CA ALA A 72 9.85 7.96 12.82
C ALA A 72 8.68 7.91 11.81
N GLU A 73 7.79 8.90 11.84
CA GLU A 73 6.68 9.07 10.90
C GLU A 73 7.17 9.17 9.45
N LEU A 74 8.16 10.04 9.18
CA LEU A 74 8.74 10.19 7.84
C LEU A 74 9.44 8.91 7.37
N ARG A 75 10.08 8.15 8.27
CA ARG A 75 10.66 6.84 7.94
C ARG A 75 9.60 5.79 7.62
N ALA A 76 8.47 5.81 8.31
CA ALA A 76 7.33 4.92 8.01
C ALA A 76 6.77 5.25 6.62
N ALA A 77 6.51 6.53 6.34
CA ALA A 77 6.05 6.98 5.02
C ALA A 77 7.05 6.63 3.91
N LEU A 78 8.36 6.81 4.14
CA LEU A 78 9.41 6.39 3.21
C LEU A 78 9.34 4.89 2.91
N ALA A 79 9.12 4.06 3.93
CA ALA A 79 9.00 2.61 3.74
C ALA A 79 7.77 2.24 2.86
N ASP A 80 6.65 2.92 3.05
CA ASP A 80 5.46 2.73 2.21
C ASP A 80 5.68 3.19 0.75
N LEU A 81 6.35 4.34 0.56
CA LEU A 81 6.72 4.83 -0.77
C LEU A 81 7.64 3.84 -1.50
N ARG A 82 8.69 3.33 -0.84
CA ARG A 82 9.59 2.32 -1.43
C ARG A 82 8.90 1.01 -1.76
N HIS A 83 7.95 0.60 -0.92
CA HIS A 83 7.12 -0.56 -1.23
C HIS A 83 6.27 -0.31 -2.49
N LEU A 84 5.60 0.84 -2.59
CA LEU A 84 4.77 1.18 -3.74
C LEU A 84 5.59 1.38 -5.01
N GLU A 85 6.78 1.97 -4.92
CA GLU A 85 7.78 2.03 -6.00
C GLU A 85 8.05 0.62 -6.55
N GLY A 86 8.39 -0.33 -5.68
CA GLY A 86 8.66 -1.71 -6.07
C GLY A 86 7.45 -2.42 -6.68
N PHE A 87 6.27 -2.23 -6.08
CA PHE A 87 5.01 -2.81 -6.57
C PHE A 87 4.64 -2.28 -7.96
N LEU A 88 4.64 -0.95 -8.15
CA LEU A 88 4.35 -0.33 -9.44
C LEU A 88 5.42 -0.64 -10.48
N GLY A 89 6.69 -0.75 -10.08
CA GLY A 89 7.77 -1.18 -10.97
C GLY A 89 7.59 -2.62 -11.45
N ALA A 90 7.01 -3.50 -10.63
CA ALA A 90 6.64 -4.85 -11.06
C ALA A 90 5.48 -4.83 -12.05
N VAL A 91 4.38 -4.15 -11.73
CA VAL A 91 3.23 -3.96 -12.65
C VAL A 91 3.69 -3.32 -13.96
N GLY A 92 4.65 -2.40 -13.88
CA GLY A 92 5.17 -1.67 -15.02
C GLY A 92 5.99 -2.50 -16.00
N ARG A 93 6.49 -3.67 -15.59
CA ARG A 93 7.18 -4.61 -16.48
C ARG A 93 6.26 -5.64 -17.12
N GLU A 94 4.99 -5.70 -16.73
CA GLU A 94 4.06 -6.70 -17.26
C GLU A 94 3.92 -6.65 -18.78
N HIS A 95 3.97 -5.46 -19.41
CA HIS A 95 3.96 -5.36 -20.88
C HIS A 95 5.15 -6.03 -21.58
N GLU A 96 6.29 -6.20 -20.88
CA GLU A 96 7.48 -6.85 -21.42
C GLU A 96 7.44 -8.38 -21.24
N VAL A 97 6.77 -8.86 -20.18
CA VAL A 97 6.84 -10.26 -19.73
C VAL A 97 5.54 -11.04 -19.94
N SER A 98 4.43 -10.35 -20.21
CA SER A 98 3.09 -10.91 -20.33
C SER A 98 2.44 -10.51 -21.67
N SER A 99 1.54 -11.34 -22.17
CA SER A 99 0.70 -10.99 -23.33
C SER A 99 -0.52 -10.21 -22.86
N LEU A 100 -0.45 -8.88 -22.97
CA LEU A 100 -1.49 -7.96 -22.51
C LEU A 100 -2.42 -7.51 -23.65
N SER A 101 -3.61 -7.03 -23.26
CA SER A 101 -4.41 -6.19 -24.16
C SER A 101 -3.71 -4.83 -24.34
N SER A 102 -3.97 -4.12 -25.44
CA SER A 102 -3.38 -2.78 -25.65
C SER A 102 -3.80 -1.77 -24.56
N ALA A 103 -4.95 -1.98 -23.92
CA ALA A 103 -5.39 -1.15 -22.80
C ALA A 103 -4.55 -1.43 -21.55
N ASP A 104 -4.28 -2.70 -21.23
CA ASP A 104 -3.48 -3.09 -20.07
C ASP A 104 -1.99 -2.82 -20.29
N GLU A 105 -1.50 -2.90 -21.52
CA GLU A 105 -0.14 -2.49 -21.90
C GLU A 105 0.08 -1.01 -21.56
N ALA A 106 -0.85 -0.13 -21.95
CA ALA A 106 -0.78 1.29 -21.62
C ALA A 106 -0.82 1.54 -20.09
N LEU A 107 -1.57 0.74 -19.34
CA LEU A 107 -1.60 0.80 -17.87
C LEU A 107 -0.29 0.31 -17.24
N SER A 108 0.31 -0.75 -17.79
CA SER A 108 1.63 -1.25 -17.36
C SER A 108 2.69 -0.15 -17.59
N GLU A 109 2.80 0.39 -18.80
CA GLU A 109 3.74 1.50 -19.06
C GLU A 109 3.51 2.70 -18.13
N PHE A 110 2.25 3.03 -17.85
CA PHE A 110 1.89 4.08 -16.90
C PHE A 110 2.38 3.77 -15.48
N ALA A 111 2.16 2.56 -14.98
CA ALA A 111 2.65 2.13 -13.67
C ALA A 111 4.18 2.25 -13.57
N GLY A 112 4.91 1.88 -14.61
CA GLY A 112 6.37 2.04 -14.67
C GLY A 112 6.81 3.49 -14.52
N ARG A 113 6.12 4.44 -15.17
CA ARG A 113 6.40 5.88 -15.00
C ARG A 113 6.09 6.36 -13.58
N GLN A 114 4.98 5.92 -12.99
CA GLN A 114 4.63 6.32 -11.62
C GLN A 114 5.61 5.76 -10.58
N ALA A 115 6.19 4.58 -10.82
CA ALA A 115 7.25 4.05 -9.95
C ALA A 115 8.46 5.01 -9.88
N LEU A 116 8.86 5.61 -11.01
CA LEU A 116 9.96 6.60 -11.04
C LEU A 116 9.60 7.89 -10.29
N GLU A 117 8.36 8.36 -10.39
CA GLU A 117 7.93 9.54 -9.62
C GLU A 117 7.95 9.26 -8.11
N LEU A 118 7.52 8.07 -7.68
CA LEU A 118 7.62 7.67 -6.28
C LEU A 118 9.06 7.55 -5.81
N SER A 119 9.98 7.05 -6.66
CA SER A 119 11.40 6.95 -6.30
C SER A 119 11.99 8.33 -6.04
N HIS A 120 11.66 9.34 -6.85
CA HIS A 120 12.12 10.72 -6.63
C HIS A 120 11.62 11.29 -5.30
N ILE A 121 10.34 11.11 -4.98
CA ILE A 121 9.77 11.57 -3.70
C ILE A 121 10.44 10.85 -2.52
N ALA A 122 10.66 9.54 -2.64
CA ALA A 122 11.33 8.74 -1.62
C ALA A 122 12.80 9.18 -1.42
N ASP A 123 13.53 9.44 -2.50
CA ASP A 123 14.91 9.95 -2.46
C ASP A 123 15.00 11.30 -1.75
N GLU A 124 14.05 12.22 -2.00
CA GLU A 124 13.99 13.52 -1.34
C GLU A 124 13.76 13.40 0.17
N ILE A 125 12.82 12.53 0.59
CA ILE A 125 12.56 12.26 2.01
C ILE A 125 13.79 11.61 2.67
N GLU A 126 14.40 10.62 2.01
CA GLU A 126 15.60 9.94 2.51
C GLU A 126 16.77 10.91 2.69
N ALA A 127 16.99 11.81 1.72
CA ALA A 127 18.01 12.86 1.82
C ALA A 127 17.73 13.83 2.97
N ALA A 128 16.47 14.24 3.17
CA ALA A 128 16.09 15.12 4.28
C ALA A 128 16.30 14.44 5.65
N LEU A 129 15.98 13.15 5.76
CA LEU A 129 16.22 12.35 6.96
C LEU A 129 17.72 12.19 7.27
N GLY A 130 18.55 12.04 6.22
CA GLY A 130 20.01 11.95 6.33
C GLY A 130 20.71 13.28 6.63
N ALA A 131 20.18 14.41 6.16
CA ALA A 131 20.76 15.74 6.35
C ALA A 131 20.68 16.25 7.80
N GLY A 132 19.77 15.69 8.61
CA GLY A 132 19.62 16.01 10.04
C GLY A 132 20.18 14.95 10.99
N ALA A 133 20.93 13.96 10.51
CA ALA A 133 21.55 12.89 11.31
C ALA A 133 22.92 13.29 11.89
#